data_AF-A0A6N9SUF8-F1
#
_entry.id   AF-A0A6N9SUF8-F1
#
_cell.length_a   1.000
_cell.length_b   1.000
_cell.length_c   1.000
_cell.angle_alpha   90.00
_cell.angle_beta   90.00
_cell.angle_gamma   90.00
#
_symmetry.space_group_name_H-M   'P 1'
#
loop_
_entity.id
_entity.type
_entity.pdbx_description
1 polymer ?
#
loop_
_entity_poly.entity_id
_entity_poly.type
_entity_poly.pdbx_seq_one_letter_code
_entity_poly.pdbx_strand_id
1 'polypeptide(L)'
;MLQCLAVVLEKAVQQESAFDSPWSIADAPPDFIERLTGSIVGIELTITRLLGKWKISQNQPEPNRDGVLQGLRAQGTHRALELAESMEKFFGK
;
A
#
# COMPACT_ATOMS: atom_id res chain seq x y z
N MET A 1 -4.66 11.47 22.10
CA MET A 1 -4.47 12.84 21.59
C MET A 1 -3.01 13.13 21.26
N LEU A 2 -2.07 13.01 22.21
CA LEU A 2 -0.62 13.22 21.98
C LEU A 2 0.00 12.33 20.87
N GLN A 3 -0.40 11.05 20.79
CA GLN A 3 0.09 10.11 19.77
C GLN A 3 -0.28 10.51 18.33
N CYS A 4 -1.51 11.00 18.13
CA CYS A 4 -2.03 11.38 16.82
C CYS A 4 -1.30 12.60 16.27
N LEU A 5 -1.06 13.59 17.13
CA LEU A 5 -0.34 14.80 16.75
C LEU A 5 1.11 14.49 16.33
N ALA A 6 1.78 13.57 17.03
CA ALA A 6 3.12 13.14 16.66
C ALA A 6 3.18 12.49 15.26
N VAL A 7 2.22 11.63 14.93
CA VAL A 7 2.14 10.99 13.59
C VAL A 7 1.86 12.02 12.50
N VAL A 8 1.00 13.02 12.75
CA VAL A 8 0.74 14.09 11.77
C VAL A 8 1.99 14.93 11.53
N LEU A 9 2.72 15.29 12.59
CA LEU A 9 3.98 16.03 12.51
C LEU A 9 5.03 15.27 11.70
N GLU A 10 5.25 14.00 12.01
CA GLU A 10 6.19 13.14 11.29
C GLU A 10 5.83 13.05 9.80
N LYS A 11 4.54 12.84 9.49
CA LYS A 11 4.10 12.69 8.11
C LYS A 11 4.25 13.97 7.30
N ALA A 12 3.98 15.13 7.89
CA ALA A 12 4.17 16.42 7.24
C ALA A 12 5.64 16.61 6.83
N VAL A 13 6.58 16.37 7.76
CA VAL A 13 8.02 16.43 7.46
C VAL A 13 8.41 15.47 6.33
N GLN A 14 7.91 14.23 6.35
CA GLN A 14 8.22 13.25 5.30
C GLN A 14 7.76 13.72 3.92
N GLN A 15 6.54 14.29 3.80
CA GLN A 15 6.01 14.76 2.52
C GLN A 15 6.66 16.05 2.03
N GLU A 16 7.03 16.95 2.95
CA GLU A 16 7.59 18.25 2.60
C GLU A 16 9.11 18.22 2.38
N SER A 17 9.79 17.13 2.75
CA SER A 17 11.25 16.98 2.66
C SER A 17 11.86 17.14 1.27
N ALA A 18 11.05 17.01 0.21
CA ALA A 18 11.49 17.15 -1.17
C ALA A 18 11.51 18.61 -1.68
N PHE A 19 10.98 19.56 -0.91
CA PHE A 19 10.88 20.96 -1.33
C PHE A 19 12.03 21.80 -0.74
N ASP A 20 12.49 22.80 -1.50
CA ASP A 20 13.57 23.71 -1.09
C ASP A 20 13.18 24.59 0.11
N SER A 21 11.88 24.82 0.30
CA SER A 21 11.30 25.54 1.43
C SER A 21 10.17 24.69 2.03
N PRO A 22 10.50 23.69 2.87
CA PRO A 22 9.51 22.77 3.41
C PRO A 22 8.54 23.49 4.33
N TRP A 23 7.25 23.23 4.15
CA TRP A 23 6.22 23.78 5.02
C TRP A 23 6.20 23.09 6.39
N SER A 24 6.04 23.87 7.46
CA SER A 24 5.91 23.40 8.83
C SER A 24 4.49 23.59 9.35
N ILE A 25 4.04 22.70 10.24
CA ILE A 25 2.77 22.87 10.95
C ILE A 25 2.75 24.16 11.78
N ALA A 26 3.91 24.66 12.21
CA ALA A 26 4.02 25.96 12.89
C ALA A 26 3.75 27.17 11.97
N ASP A 27 3.75 26.98 10.65
CA ASP A 27 3.41 28.03 9.68
C ASP A 27 1.88 28.22 9.55
N ALA A 28 1.08 27.31 10.13
CA ALA A 28 -0.37 27.46 10.22
C ALA A 28 -0.78 28.29 11.46
N PRO A 29 -1.90 29.03 11.39
CA PRO A 29 -2.50 29.67 12.56
C PRO A 29 -2.82 28.65 13.69
N PRO A 30 -2.49 28.95 14.95
CA PRO A 30 -2.67 27.99 16.06
C PRO A 30 -4.11 27.51 16.25
N ASP A 31 -5.09 28.41 16.11
CA ASP A 31 -6.53 28.11 16.21
C ASP A 31 -7.01 27.15 15.12
N PHE A 32 -6.41 27.25 13.92
CA PHE A 32 -6.67 26.34 12.82
C PHE A 32 -6.18 24.92 13.15
N ILE A 33 -4.99 24.80 13.72
CA ILE A 33 -4.41 23.51 14.14
C ILE A 33 -5.22 22.88 15.28
N GLU A 34 -5.62 23.65 16.29
CA GLU A 34 -6.44 23.16 17.41
C GLU A 34 -7.77 22.58 16.92
N ARG A 35 -8.47 23.28 16.03
CA ARG A 35 -9.75 22.82 15.46
C ARG A 35 -9.60 21.54 14.64
N LEU A 36 -8.58 21.47 13.78
CA LEU A 36 -8.32 20.28 12.98
C LEU A 36 -7.95 19.08 13.86
N THR A 37 -7.09 19.29 14.86
CA THR A 37 -6.65 18.23 15.77
C THR A 37 -7.82 17.66 16.57
N GLY A 38 -8.76 18.50 17.01
CA GLY A 38 -9.99 18.06 17.67
C GLY A 38 -10.94 17.23 16.79
N SER A 39 -10.78 17.29 15.46
CA SER A 39 -11.61 16.56 14.49
C SER A 39 -10.97 15.25 14.01
N ILE A 40 -9.76 14.93 14.47
CA ILE A 40 -9.02 13.73 14.06
C ILE A 40 -9.22 12.62 15.08
N VAL A 41 -9.66 11.46 14.62
CA VAL A 41 -9.69 10.22 15.40
C VAL A 41 -8.50 9.36 14.99
N GLY A 42 -7.55 9.17 15.91
CA GLY A 42 -6.43 8.26 15.69
C GLY A 42 -6.82 6.82 15.99
N ILE A 43 -6.44 5.92 15.09
CA ILE A 43 -6.59 4.47 15.26
C ILE A 43 -5.18 3.87 15.22
N GLU A 44 -4.85 3.05 16.22
CA GLU A 44 -3.62 2.28 16.25
C GLU A 44 -3.93 0.80 15.98
N LEU A 45 -3.25 0.21 15.00
CA LEU A 45 -3.40 -1.19 14.64
C LEU A 45 -2.09 -1.92 14.93
N THR A 46 -2.05 -2.64 16.05
CA THR A 46 -0.93 -3.56 16.32
C THR A 46 -1.00 -4.75 15.38
N ILE A 47 0.01 -4.90 14.52
CA ILE A 47 0.13 -6.08 13.65
C ILE A 47 0.44 -7.29 14.53
N THR A 48 -0.54 -8.18 14.71
CA THR A 48 -0.35 -9.43 15.47
C THR A 48 0.05 -10.60 14.58
N ARG A 49 -0.46 -10.63 13.34
CA ARG A 49 -0.15 -11.67 12.36
C ARG A 49 -0.43 -11.17 10.95
N LEU A 50 0.44 -11.51 10.01
CA LEU A 50 0.20 -11.35 8.57
C LEU A 50 -0.12 -12.71 7.96
N LEU A 51 -1.19 -12.77 7.17
CA LEU A 51 -1.62 -13.96 6.45
C LEU A 51 -1.76 -13.62 4.97
N GLY A 52 -0.93 -14.25 4.14
CA GLY A 52 -1.04 -14.18 2.69
C GLY A 52 -1.73 -15.42 2.12
N LYS A 53 -2.55 -15.25 1.08
CA LYS A 53 -3.12 -16.37 0.30
C LYS A 53 -2.88 -16.14 -1.18
N TRP A 54 -2.13 -17.04 -1.80
CA TRP A 54 -1.98 -17.08 -3.25
C TRP A 54 -3.25 -17.66 -3.87
N LYS A 55 -3.85 -16.94 -4.82
CA LYS A 55 -5.01 -17.41 -5.58
C LYS A 55 -4.68 -17.37 -7.07
N ILE A 56 -4.01 -18.43 -7.50
CA ILE A 56 -3.31 -18.49 -8.80
C ILE A 56 -3.63 -19.82 -9.52
N SER A 57 -4.90 -20.21 -9.46
CA SER A 57 -5.43 -21.40 -10.16
C SER A 57 -4.83 -22.74 -9.72
N GLN A 58 -4.48 -22.88 -8.44
CA GLN A 58 -3.92 -24.14 -7.89
C GLN A 58 -4.88 -25.34 -8.03
N ASN A 59 -6.18 -25.10 -8.13
CA ASN A 59 -7.22 -26.13 -8.26
C ASN A 59 -7.49 -26.58 -9.71
N GLN A 60 -6.73 -26.09 -10.69
CA GLN A 60 -6.90 -26.44 -12.10
C GLN A 60 -5.85 -27.49 -12.54
N PRO A 61 -6.12 -28.34 -13.53
CA PRO A 61 -5.11 -29.20 -14.13
C PRO A 61 -4.10 -28.38 -14.94
N GLU A 62 -2.91 -28.94 -15.21
CA GLU A 62 -1.82 -28.23 -15.89
C GLU A 62 -2.21 -27.56 -17.22
N PRO A 63 -2.95 -28.22 -18.15
CA PRO A 63 -3.32 -27.59 -19.41
C PRO A 63 -4.14 -26.29 -19.23
N ASN A 64 -4.98 -26.24 -18.21
CA ASN A 64 -5.77 -25.06 -17.90
C ASN A 64 -4.88 -23.93 -17.34
N ARG A 65 -3.86 -24.27 -16.54
CA ARG A 65 -2.89 -23.29 -16.02
C ARG A 65 -2.08 -22.68 -17.17
N ASP A 66 -1.69 -23.49 -18.15
CA ASP A 66 -0.95 -23.03 -19.32
C ASP A 66 -1.79 -22.09 -20.19
N GLY A 67 -3.07 -22.41 -20.40
CA GLY A 67 -4.01 -21.52 -21.09
C GLY A 67 -4.16 -20.17 -20.36
N VAL A 68 -4.22 -20.19 -19.02
CA VAL A 68 -4.26 -18.96 -18.22
C VAL A 68 -2.97 -18.15 -18.37
N LEU A 69 -1.79 -18.79 -18.31
CA LEU A 69 -0.50 -18.11 -18.51
C LEU A 69 -0.40 -17.46 -19.89
N GLN A 70 -0.83 -18.15 -20.94
CA GLN A 70 -0.88 -17.60 -22.29
C GLN A 70 -1.82 -16.40 -22.38
N GLY A 71 -3.03 -16.52 -21.82
CA GLY A 71 -4.00 -15.42 -21.78
C GLY A 71 -3.48 -14.19 -21.04
N LEU A 72 -2.84 -14.38 -19.88
CA LEU A 72 -2.25 -13.28 -19.09
C LEU A 72 -1.13 -12.58 -19.87
N ARG A 73 -0.25 -13.33 -20.52
CA ARG A 73 0.82 -12.77 -21.37
C ARG A 73 0.26 -11.98 -22.55
N ALA A 74 -0.80 -12.48 -23.18
CA ALA A 74 -1.44 -11.83 -24.32
C ALA A 74 -2.11 -10.49 -23.95
N GLN A 75 -2.50 -10.27 -22.69
CA GLN A 75 -3.10 -9.01 -22.26
C GLN A 75 -2.11 -7.84 -22.24
N GLY A 76 -0.79 -8.09 -22.14
CA GLY A 76 0.26 -7.07 -22.23
C GLY A 76 0.25 -5.99 -21.14
N THR A 77 -0.57 -6.13 -20.09
CA THR A 77 -0.58 -5.19 -18.96
C THR A 77 0.43 -5.61 -17.91
N HIS A 78 1.04 -4.64 -17.23
CA HIS A 78 2.00 -4.88 -16.14
C HIS A 78 1.46 -5.88 -15.11
N ARG A 79 0.21 -5.66 -14.66
CA ARG A 79 -0.43 -6.50 -13.65
C ARG A 79 -0.66 -7.94 -14.13
N ALA A 80 -0.96 -8.14 -15.41
CA ALA A 80 -1.13 -9.47 -15.97
C ALA A 80 0.20 -10.22 -16.06
N LEU A 81 1.29 -9.51 -16.41
CA LEU A 81 2.64 -10.07 -16.43
C LEU A 81 3.11 -10.46 -15.02
N GLU A 82 2.93 -9.59 -14.02
CA GLU A 82 3.26 -9.90 -12.62
C GLU A 82 2.53 -11.16 -12.10
N LEU A 83 1.27 -11.33 -12.49
CA LEU A 83 0.48 -12.50 -12.12
C LEU A 83 0.98 -13.77 -12.83
N ALA A 84 1.34 -13.66 -14.12
CA ALA A 84 1.92 -14.77 -14.87
C ALA A 84 3.27 -15.21 -14.26
N GLU A 85 4.15 -14.28 -13.94
CA GLU A 85 5.42 -14.56 -13.25
C GLU A 85 5.21 -15.20 -11.88
N SER A 86 4.24 -14.72 -11.12
CA SER A 86 3.87 -15.30 -9.82
C SER A 86 3.35 -16.74 -9.96
N MET A 87 2.59 -17.02 -11.03
CA MET A 87 2.11 -18.36 -11.36
C MET A 87 3.27 -19.31 -11.70
N GLU A 88 4.20 -18.88 -12.56
CA GLU A 88 5.37 -19.69 -12.94
C GLU A 88 6.24 -20.02 -11.73
N LYS A 89 6.56 -19.01 -10.92
CA LYS A 89 7.32 -19.18 -9.69
C LYS A 89 6.66 -20.14 -8.70
N PHE A 90 5.33 -20.10 -8.59
CA PHE A 90 4.61 -20.96 -7.65
C PHE A 90 4.54 -22.42 -8.12
N PHE A 91 4.37 -22.66 -9.43
CA PHE A 91 4.31 -24.00 -9.99
C PHE A 91 5.68 -24.59 -10.37
N GLY A 92 6.75 -23.81 -10.23
CA GLY A 92 8.13 -24.24 -10.53
C GLY A 92 8.39 -24.37 -12.02
N LYS A 93 7.75 -23.52 -12.84
CA LYS A 93 8.01 -23.41 -14.28
C LYS A 93 9.11 -22.40 -14.57
#